data_AF-A0A960LAD3-F1
#
_entry.id   AF-A0A960LAD3-F1
#
_cell.length_a   1.000
_cell.length_b   1.000
_cell.length_c   1.000
_cell.angle_alpha   90.00
_cell.angle_beta   90.00
_cell.angle_gamma   90.00
#
_symmetry.space_group_name_H-M   'P 1'
#
loop_
_entity.id
_entity.type
_entity.pdbx_description
1 polymer ?
#
loop_
_entity_poly.entity_id
_entity_poly.type
_entity_poly.pdbx_seq_one_letter_code
_entity_poly.pdbx_strand_id
1 'polypeptide(L)'
;PRASEDVNHNDLWLRFPDAEIWPDTKSGGLRILGGAEARLLISSPTPLTRLAIHLEPPATPEIEVRGAEVGGLAFRPDGGVSAVLELDQEPIRHAMWWTREPQFLYMLRLRLPDAPARPVPFSLRRL
;
A
#
# COMPACT_ATOMS: atom_id res chain seq x y z
N PRO A 1 2.30 -23.70 2.12
CA PRO A 1 2.30 -22.30 1.63
C PRO A 1 0.86 -21.80 1.46
N ARG A 2 0.35 -20.95 2.38
CA ARG A 2 -0.93 -20.29 2.16
C ARG A 2 -0.71 -19.30 1.02
N ALA A 3 -1.34 -19.54 -0.13
CA ALA A 3 -1.34 -18.58 -1.22
C ALA A 3 -1.91 -17.26 -0.67
N SER A 4 -1.15 -16.18 -0.79
CA SER A 4 -1.64 -14.84 -0.49
C SER A 4 -2.87 -14.58 -1.35
N GLU A 5 -4.04 -14.40 -0.74
CA GLU A 5 -5.27 -14.07 -1.46
C GLU A 5 -5.14 -12.67 -2.08
N ASP A 6 -5.58 -12.55 -3.33
CA ASP A 6 -5.71 -11.26 -3.99
C ASP A 6 -6.93 -10.54 -3.40
N VAL A 7 -6.74 -9.31 -2.92
CA VAL A 7 -7.80 -8.52 -2.28
C VAL A 7 -8.11 -7.30 -3.12
N ASN A 8 -9.40 -7.04 -3.36
CA ASN A 8 -9.85 -5.76 -3.90
C ASN A 8 -9.98 -4.74 -2.77
N HIS A 9 -9.28 -3.61 -2.87
CA HIS A 9 -9.34 -2.51 -1.91
C HIS A 9 -9.37 -1.18 -2.68
N ASN A 10 -10.48 -0.45 -2.59
CA ASN A 10 -10.68 0.83 -3.27
C ASN A 10 -10.34 0.78 -4.78
N ASP A 11 -10.90 -0.21 -5.48
CA ASP A 11 -10.69 -0.50 -6.91
C ASP A 11 -9.25 -0.87 -7.31
N LEU A 12 -8.40 -1.18 -6.33
CA LEU A 12 -7.06 -1.72 -6.54
C LEU A 12 -7.05 -3.21 -6.22
N TRP A 13 -6.40 -3.99 -7.07
CA TRP A 13 -6.11 -5.39 -6.77
C TRP A 13 -4.77 -5.50 -6.06
N LEU A 14 -4.79 -6.05 -4.86
CA LEU A 14 -3.63 -6.10 -3.97
C LEU A 14 -3.18 -7.54 -3.76
N ARG A 15 -1.88 -7.74 -3.79
CA ARG A 15 -1.23 -8.99 -3.39
C ARG A 15 -0.13 -8.71 -2.39
N PHE A 16 0.00 -9.62 -1.42
CA PHE A 16 0.88 -9.50 -0.26
C PHE A 16 2.02 -10.54 -0.34
N PRO A 17 3.18 -10.18 -0.92
CA PRO A 17 4.36 -11.04 -0.94
C PRO A 17 4.92 -11.34 0.46
N ASP A 18 4.80 -10.38 1.36
CA ASP A 18 5.41 -10.39 2.70
C ASP A 18 4.34 -10.55 3.78
N ALA A 19 4.69 -11.15 4.93
CA ALA A 19 3.75 -11.40 6.02
C ALA A 19 3.52 -10.17 6.92
N GLU A 20 4.41 -9.19 6.80
CA GLU A 20 4.44 -7.92 7.53
C GLU A 20 3.35 -6.95 7.06
N ILE A 21 2.63 -7.29 5.98
CA ILE A 21 1.52 -6.52 5.43
C ILE A 21 0.37 -7.46 5.07
N TRP A 22 -0.84 -7.15 5.52
CA TRP A 22 -1.99 -8.04 5.34
C TRP A 22 -3.33 -7.28 5.32
N PRO A 23 -4.39 -7.86 4.73
CA PRO A 23 -5.72 -7.28 4.79
C PRO A 23 -6.32 -7.38 6.20
N ASP A 24 -7.03 -6.34 6.63
CA ASP A 24 -7.88 -6.39 7.83
C ASP A 24 -9.27 -6.88 7.45
N THR A 25 -9.56 -8.15 7.76
CA THR A 25 -10.85 -8.78 7.42
C THR A 25 -12.03 -8.22 8.20
N LYS A 26 -11.82 -7.42 9.26
CA LYS A 26 -12.90 -6.83 10.06
C LYS A 26 -13.30 -5.44 9.59
N SER A 27 -12.33 -4.61 9.21
CA SER A 27 -12.56 -3.24 8.77
C SER A 27 -12.60 -3.06 7.25
N GLY A 28 -12.13 -4.05 6.49
CA GLY A 28 -11.89 -3.90 5.04
C GLY A 28 -10.67 -3.05 4.70
N GLY A 29 -9.89 -2.66 5.72
CA GLY A 29 -8.64 -1.92 5.58
C GLY A 29 -7.43 -2.83 5.36
N LEU A 30 -6.25 -2.24 5.49
CA LEU A 30 -4.96 -2.95 5.43
C LEU A 30 -4.23 -2.74 6.75
N ARG A 31 -3.27 -3.61 7.04
CA ARG A 31 -2.37 -3.50 8.19
C ARG A 31 -0.94 -3.76 7.77
N ILE A 32 -0.04 -3.03 8.38
CA ILE A 32 1.41 -3.24 8.28
C ILE A 32 2.00 -3.34 9.69
N LEU A 33 3.00 -4.19 9.90
CA LEU A 33 3.76 -4.22 11.13
C LEU A 33 4.69 -3.00 11.20
N GLY A 34 4.54 -2.16 12.22
CA GLY A 34 5.41 -0.98 12.40
C GLY A 34 6.89 -1.37 12.54
N GLY A 35 7.78 -0.52 12.01
CA GLY A 35 9.23 -0.75 11.97
C GLY A 35 9.71 -1.72 10.89
N ALA A 36 8.81 -2.57 10.36
CA ALA A 36 9.15 -3.53 9.33
C ALA A 36 9.11 -2.92 7.92
N GLU A 37 9.97 -3.42 7.03
CA GLU A 37 9.83 -3.23 5.59
C GLU A 37 8.90 -4.31 5.03
N ALA A 38 7.94 -3.91 4.19
CA ALA A 38 7.00 -4.82 3.55
C ALA A 38 6.75 -4.44 2.09
N ARG A 39 6.58 -5.44 1.23
CA ARG A 39 6.24 -5.25 -0.18
C ARG A 39 4.76 -5.47 -0.41
N LEU A 40 4.20 -4.62 -1.27
CA LEU A 40 2.81 -4.70 -1.73
C LEU A 40 2.79 -4.63 -3.25
N LEU A 41 2.21 -5.64 -3.88
CA LEU A 41 1.97 -5.63 -5.33
C LEU A 41 0.58 -5.09 -5.59
N ILE A 42 0.51 -4.03 -6.40
CA ILE A 42 -0.73 -3.38 -6.82
C ILE A 42 -0.95 -3.65 -8.29
N SER A 43 -2.16 -4.08 -8.65
CA SER A 43 -2.62 -4.26 -10.02
C SER A 43 -3.78 -3.33 -10.30
N SER A 44 -3.74 -2.67 -11.46
CA SER A 44 -4.82 -1.80 -11.95
C SER A 44 -5.08 -2.01 -13.44
N PRO A 45 -6.34 -1.94 -13.90
CA PRO A 45 -6.66 -2.00 -15.33
C PRO A 45 -6.22 -0.74 -16.09
N THR A 46 -5.96 0.37 -15.38
CA THR A 46 -5.52 1.65 -15.96
C THR A 46 -4.19 2.07 -15.33
N PRO A 47 -3.34 2.81 -16.06
CA PRO A 47 -2.13 3.37 -15.46
C PRO A 47 -2.47 4.25 -14.25
N LEU A 48 -1.80 3.99 -13.14
CA LEU A 48 -1.82 4.84 -11.96
C LEU A 48 -0.64 5.80 -12.01
N THR A 49 -0.90 7.07 -11.77
CA THR A 49 0.13 8.10 -11.58
C THR A 49 0.33 8.40 -10.10
N ARG A 50 -0.72 8.33 -9.29
CA ARG A 50 -0.69 8.68 -7.87
C ARG A 50 -1.55 7.74 -7.02
N LEU A 51 -1.12 7.54 -5.79
CA LEU A 51 -1.87 6.86 -4.75
C LEU A 51 -1.91 7.70 -3.48
N ALA A 52 -3.11 7.93 -2.95
CA ALA A 52 -3.24 8.39 -1.58
C ALA A 52 -3.02 7.21 -0.63
N ILE A 53 -2.15 7.40 0.36
CA ILE A 53 -2.02 6.51 1.52
C ILE A 53 -2.54 7.25 2.75
N HIS A 54 -3.28 6.55 3.58
CA HIS A 54 -3.70 7.04 4.88
C HIS A 54 -3.37 6.01 5.96
N LEU A 55 -2.52 6.40 6.90
CA LEU A 55 -2.21 5.64 8.11
C LEU A 55 -3.13 6.11 9.24
N GLU A 56 -3.77 5.16 9.91
CA GLU A 56 -4.57 5.40 11.10
C GLU A 56 -3.70 5.40 12.36
N PRO A 57 -4.15 6.01 13.48
CA PRO A 57 -3.49 5.88 14.76
C PRO A 57 -3.17 4.41 15.10
N PRO A 58 -1.96 4.10 15.57
CA PRO A 58 -0.91 5.00 16.01
C PRO A 58 0.14 5.26 14.92
N ALA A 59 -0.26 5.94 13.84
CA ALA A 59 0.61 6.31 12.72
C ALA A 59 1.82 7.14 13.16
N THR A 60 2.95 6.91 12.52
CA THR A 60 4.15 7.74 12.64
C THR A 60 4.23 8.77 11.52
N PRO A 61 4.87 9.92 11.77
CA PRO A 61 5.04 10.98 10.78
C PRO A 61 6.12 10.67 9.75
N GLU A 62 6.56 9.42 9.65
CA GLU A 62 7.61 9.00 8.72
C GLU A 62 7.14 7.74 8.01
N ILE A 63 7.12 7.85 6.68
CA ILE A 63 6.76 6.77 5.76
C ILE A 63 7.87 6.73 4.74
N GLU A 64 8.51 5.59 4.58
CA GLU A 64 9.41 5.34 3.47
C GLU A 64 8.68 4.54 2.39
N VAL A 65 8.82 5.00 1.16
CA VAL A 65 8.36 4.28 -0.03
C VAL A 65 9.54 4.09 -0.97
N ARG A 66 9.81 2.83 -1.30
CA ARG A 66 10.96 2.42 -2.13
C ARG A 66 12.32 2.85 -1.53
N GLY A 67 12.40 2.90 -0.20
CA GLY A 67 13.62 3.29 0.53
C GLY A 67 13.92 4.78 0.51
N ALA A 68 12.96 5.61 0.10
CA ALA A 68 13.02 7.07 0.23
C ALA A 68 11.88 7.55 1.14
N GLU A 69 12.19 8.50 2.01
CA GLU A 69 11.18 9.18 2.82
C GLU A 69 10.16 9.89 1.93
N VAL A 70 8.87 9.73 2.24
CA VAL A 70 7.77 10.39 1.55
C VAL A 70 7.60 11.80 2.11
N GLY A 71 7.88 12.80 1.27
CA GLY A 71 7.55 14.19 1.59
C GLY A 71 6.04 14.49 1.50
N GLY A 72 5.64 15.67 1.99
CA GLY A 72 4.26 16.15 1.83
C GLY A 72 3.23 15.46 2.73
N LEU A 73 3.65 14.99 3.90
CA LEU A 73 2.79 14.37 4.90
C LEU A 73 1.80 15.38 5.51
N ALA A 74 0.53 14.99 5.58
CA ALA A 74 -0.53 15.76 6.20
C ALA A 74 -1.01 15.05 7.47
N PHE A 75 -0.84 15.72 8.62
CA PHE A 75 -1.43 15.28 9.88
C PHE A 75 -2.93 15.50 9.88
N ARG A 76 -3.66 14.54 10.41
CA ARG A 76 -5.11 14.59 10.48
C ARG A 76 -5.60 14.81 11.91
N PRO A 77 -6.78 15.43 12.09
CA PRO A 77 -7.37 15.63 13.42
C PRO A 77 -7.65 14.32 14.17
N ASP A 78 -7.80 13.22 13.46
CA ASP A 78 -7.98 11.87 14.02
C ASP A 78 -6.68 11.26 14.57
N GLY A 79 -5.53 11.95 14.46
CA GLY A 79 -4.21 11.47 14.87
C GLY A 79 -3.52 10.59 13.84
N GLY A 80 -4.13 10.41 12.66
CA GLY A 80 -3.53 9.71 11.53
C GLY A 80 -2.66 10.61 10.66
N VAL A 81 -2.04 9.98 9.65
CA VAL A 81 -1.18 10.63 8.67
C VAL A 81 -1.67 10.29 7.27
N SER A 82 -1.63 11.25 6.34
CA SER A 82 -1.90 11.01 4.93
C SER A 82 -0.76 11.51 4.07
N ALA A 83 -0.50 10.80 2.97
CA ALA A 83 0.49 11.18 1.97
C ALA A 83 -0.04 10.90 0.56
N VAL A 84 0.57 11.53 -0.43
CA VAL A 84 0.40 11.17 -1.83
C VAL A 84 1.70 10.54 -2.32
N LEU A 85 1.59 9.33 -2.84
CA LEU A 85 2.68 8.57 -3.42
C LEU A 85 2.65 8.79 -4.93
N GLU A 86 3.69 9.40 -5.47
CA GLU A 86 3.91 9.49 -6.92
C GLU A 86 4.41 8.13 -7.44
N LEU A 87 3.79 7.64 -8.51
CA LEU A 87 4.10 6.37 -9.16
C LEU A 87 4.88 6.60 -10.46
N ASP A 88 6.01 7.30 -10.33
CA ASP A 88 6.82 7.74 -11.48
C ASP A 88 7.60 6.62 -12.20
N GLN A 89 7.41 5.37 -11.77
CA GLN A 89 8.07 4.23 -12.39
C GLN A 89 7.17 3.61 -13.45
N GLU A 90 7.78 3.27 -14.59
CA GLU A 90 7.12 2.55 -15.67
C GLU A 90 6.49 1.26 -15.11
N PRO A 91 5.16 1.11 -15.18
CA PRO A 91 4.51 -0.09 -14.69
C PRO A 91 4.89 -1.30 -15.51
N ILE A 92 4.95 -2.47 -14.86
CA ILE A 92 5.01 -3.72 -15.61
C ILE A 92 3.62 -3.97 -16.19
N ARG A 93 3.54 -4.01 -17.52
CA ARG A 93 2.29 -4.33 -18.23
C ARG A 93 2.23 -5.83 -18.48
N HIS A 94 1.28 -6.51 -17.85
CA HIS A 94 1.20 -7.97 -17.87
C HIS A 94 -0.22 -8.47 -18.17
N ALA A 95 -0.36 -9.41 -19.11
CA ALA A 95 -1.63 -10.08 -19.37
C ALA A 95 -1.94 -11.05 -18.22
N MET A 96 -3.12 -10.93 -17.61
CA MET A 96 -3.56 -11.90 -16.60
C MET A 96 -4.36 -13.00 -17.28
N TRP A 97 -4.20 -14.25 -16.84
CA TRP A 97 -4.90 -15.38 -17.47
C TRP A 97 -6.43 -15.30 -17.35
N TRP A 98 -6.94 -14.47 -16.44
CA TRP A 98 -8.36 -14.22 -16.22
C TRP A 98 -8.88 -12.93 -16.87
N THR A 99 -8.04 -12.14 -17.54
CA THR A 99 -8.47 -10.89 -18.22
C THR A 99 -7.99 -10.87 -19.66
N ARG A 100 -8.78 -10.25 -20.56
CA ARG A 100 -8.33 -9.98 -21.93
C ARG A 100 -7.42 -8.75 -22.01
N GLU A 101 -7.60 -7.82 -21.07
CA GLU A 101 -6.85 -6.56 -21.03
C GLU A 101 -5.62 -6.70 -20.12
N PRO A 102 -4.44 -6.25 -20.54
CA PRO A 102 -3.26 -6.28 -19.71
C PRO A 102 -3.42 -5.37 -18.50
N GLN A 103 -2.95 -5.83 -17.34
CA GLN A 103 -2.92 -5.08 -16.11
C GLN A 103 -1.61 -4.30 -15.98
N PHE A 104 -1.67 -3.17 -15.29
CA PHE A 104 -0.52 -2.38 -14.87
C PHE A 104 -0.15 -2.78 -13.45
N LEU A 105 1.09 -3.25 -13.27
CA LEU A 105 1.60 -3.76 -12.01
C LEU A 105 2.63 -2.81 -11.40
N TYR A 106 2.46 -2.54 -10.12
CA TYR A 106 3.32 -1.66 -9.33
C TYR A 106 3.78 -2.40 -8.08
N MET A 107 5.08 -2.44 -7.85
CA MET A 107 5.63 -2.91 -6.59
C MET A 107 5.88 -1.71 -5.68
N LEU A 108 5.17 -1.65 -4.55
CA LEU A 108 5.47 -0.74 -3.47
C LEU A 108 6.31 -1.46 -2.42
N ARG A 109 7.31 -0.77 -1.90
CA ARG A 109 8.07 -1.19 -0.72
C ARG A 109 7.81 -0.13 0.34
N LEU A 110 7.10 -0.50 1.38
CA LEU A 110 6.63 0.39 2.43
C LEU A 110 7.43 0.10 3.70
N ARG A 111 7.80 1.14 4.43
CA ARG A 111 8.36 1.02 5.77
C ARG A 111 7.91 2.19 6.63
N LEU A 112 7.69 1.92 7.91
CA LEU A 112 7.35 2.92 8.93
C LEU A 112 8.48 2.93 9.97
N PRO A 113 9.58 3.68 9.75
CA PRO A 113 10.84 3.51 10.48
C PRO A 113 10.69 3.67 12.00
N ASP A 114 9.99 4.70 12.43
CA ASP A 114 9.77 5.02 13.85
C ASP A 114 8.54 4.33 14.46
N ALA A 115 7.81 3.53 13.68
CA ALA A 115 6.60 2.90 14.18
C ALA A 115 6.93 1.75 15.15
N PRO A 116 6.22 1.67 16.30
CA PRO A 116 6.37 0.54 17.21
C PRO A 116 6.02 -0.77 16.51
N ALA A 117 6.66 -1.88 16.92
CA ALA A 117 6.46 -3.23 16.40
C ALA A 117 5.08 -3.83 16.74
N ARG A 118 4.03 -3.15 16.27
CA ARG A 118 2.62 -3.50 16.39
C ARG A 118 1.91 -3.17 15.06
N PRO A 119 0.75 -3.77 14.79
CA PRO A 119 0.00 -3.47 13.58
C PRO A 119 -0.43 -2.00 13.53
N VAL A 120 -0.15 -1.34 12.41
CA VAL A 120 -0.61 0.00 12.06
C VAL A 120 -1.65 -0.15 10.95
N PRO A 121 -2.91 0.27 11.16
CA PRO A 121 -3.92 0.23 10.11
C PRO A 121 -3.65 1.30 9.05
N PHE A 122 -3.95 0.97 7.81
CA PHE A 122 -3.87 1.93 6.71
C PHE A 122 -4.83 1.61 5.57
N SER A 123 -5.02 2.57 4.68
CA SER A 123 -5.75 2.42 3.43
C SER A 123 -5.01 3.05 2.26
N LEU A 124 -5.34 2.55 1.05
CA LEU A 124 -4.84 3.06 -0.22
C LEU A 124 -6.00 3.48 -1.10
N ARG A 125 -5.86 4.58 -1.81
CA ARG A 125 -6.86 5.03 -2.78
C ARG A 125 -6.18 5.62 -4.01
N ARG A 126 -6.67 5.26 -5.19
CA ARG A 126 -6.27 5.92 -6.45
C ARG A 126 -6.71 7.40 -6.46
N LEU A 127 -5.91 8.27 -7.09
CA LEU A 127 -6.19 9.69 -7.28
C LEU A 127 -6.37 10.04 -8.75
#